data_AF-A0A1G5UQR5-F1
#
_entry.id   AF-A0A1G5UQR5-F1
#
_cell.length_a   1.000
_cell.length_b   1.000
_cell.length_c   1.000
_cell.angle_alpha   90.00
_cell.angle_beta   90.00
_cell.angle_gamma   90.00
#
_symmetry.space_group_name_H-M   'P 1'
#
loop_
_entity.id
_entity.type
_entity.pdbx_description
1 polymer ?
#
loop_
_entity_poly.entity_id
_entity_poly.type
_entity_poly.pdbx_seq_one_letter_code
_entity_poly.pdbx_strand_id
1 'polypeptide(L)'
;MPLTAKRPSQELIDLVGALGGTWSGFAAMCRCPAHADSDPSLSIRQGDRAILVTCFAGCDREDILRELSRIKPGTRYPMPTGLHGPRPGNPTRLWDEALDFRATLGQRYLERRHLDPYPNDLRFHPRCPLGPKPTTRFLPALLVAVREGRALTAIQRIFLTPDGTCTSKVMLGMPGQGAWQGAGAGQTLALAEGFETAAAYRILNGITCWSTMGARRFNQMRIPPQVCRLLLAHDNDAEGRRAADLAAETYRRPGLVIEPAPPPAGFNDWCNLLEAENG
;
A
#
# COMPACT_ATOMS: atom_id res chain seq x y z
N MET A 1 -2.59 -7.14 7.03
CA MET A 1 -3.57 -6.65 6.04
C MET A 1 -3.84 -5.19 6.32
N PRO A 2 -3.65 -4.24 5.38
CA PRO A 2 -4.13 -2.89 5.60
C PRO A 2 -5.66 -2.97 5.73
N LEU A 3 -6.14 -2.53 6.89
CA LEU A 3 -7.56 -2.54 7.27
C LEU A 3 -8.29 -1.59 6.31
N THR A 4 -8.80 -2.11 5.19
CA THR A 4 -9.55 -1.30 4.24
C THR A 4 -10.92 -1.01 4.85
N ALA A 5 -11.15 0.24 5.23
CA ALA A 5 -12.45 0.75 5.62
C ALA A 5 -12.98 1.60 4.47
N LYS A 6 -13.98 1.10 3.75
CA LYS A 6 -14.70 1.85 2.72
C LYS A 6 -15.76 2.74 3.37
N ARG A 7 -16.28 3.70 2.61
CA ARG A 7 -17.46 4.45 3.03
C ARG A 7 -18.59 3.44 3.35
N PRO A 8 -19.22 3.53 4.52
CA PRO A 8 -20.24 2.56 4.93
C PRO A 8 -21.46 2.61 4.01
N SER A 9 -22.01 1.43 3.69
CA SER A 9 -23.30 1.31 3.02
C SER A 9 -24.44 1.71 3.96
N GLN A 10 -25.63 1.99 3.41
CA GLN A 10 -26.82 2.23 4.23
C GLN A 10 -27.14 1.02 5.11
N GLU A 11 -26.99 -0.20 4.59
CA GLU A 11 -27.20 -1.44 5.34
C GLU A 11 -26.30 -1.54 6.58
N LEU A 12 -25.01 -1.21 6.45
CA LEU A 12 -24.10 -1.19 7.58
C LEU A 12 -24.46 -0.09 8.59
N ILE A 13 -24.96 1.06 8.13
CA ILE A 13 -25.40 2.16 9.00
C ILE A 13 -26.63 1.75 9.79
N ASP A 14 -27.58 1.09 9.16
CA ASP A 14 -28.79 0.61 9.82
C ASP A 14 -28.46 -0.47 10.85
N LEU A 15 -27.52 -1.37 10.52
CA LEU A 15 -27.02 -2.39 11.45
C LEU A 15 -26.33 -1.76 12.68
N VAL A 16 -25.40 -0.82 12.46
CA VAL A 16 -24.71 -0.12 13.56
C VAL A 16 -25.70 0.69 14.40
N GLY A 17 -26.69 1.32 13.77
CA GLY A 17 -27.77 2.04 14.45
C GLY A 17 -28.60 1.12 15.35
N ALA A 18 -28.97 -0.07 14.85
CA ALA A 18 -29.69 -1.08 15.62
C ALA A 18 -28.89 -1.60 16.82
N LEU A 19 -27.56 -1.64 16.70
CA LEU A 19 -26.64 -2.00 17.79
C LEU A 19 -26.37 -0.86 18.77
N GLY A 20 -26.86 0.36 18.52
CA GLY A 20 -26.53 1.55 19.31
C GLY A 20 -25.05 1.93 19.23
N GLY A 21 -24.37 1.60 18.13
CA GLY A 21 -22.95 1.82 17.97
C GLY A 21 -22.57 3.27 17.65
N THR A 22 -21.29 3.60 17.86
CA THR A 22 -20.73 4.93 17.60
C THR A 22 -19.71 4.89 16.48
N TRP A 23 -19.76 5.86 15.57
CA TRP A 23 -18.86 5.95 14.42
C TRP A 23 -17.58 6.74 14.72
N SER A 24 -16.44 6.25 14.22
CA SER A 24 -15.16 6.93 14.14
C SER A 24 -14.57 6.76 12.74
N GLY A 25 -14.68 7.82 11.93
CA GLY A 25 -14.37 7.74 10.50
C GLY A 25 -15.28 6.74 9.79
N PHE A 26 -14.70 5.71 9.14
CA PHE A 26 -15.45 4.65 8.46
C PHE A 26 -15.54 3.33 9.26
N ALA A 27 -15.15 3.35 10.53
CA ALA A 27 -15.36 2.23 11.44
C ALA A 27 -16.35 2.62 12.53
N ALA A 28 -17.13 1.66 13.00
CA ALA A 28 -18.03 1.81 14.13
C ALA A 28 -17.59 0.89 15.26
N MET A 29 -17.79 1.34 16.50
CA MET A 29 -17.70 0.52 17.71
C MET A 29 -19.10 0.21 18.21
N CYS A 30 -19.38 -1.07 18.43
CA CYS A 30 -20.65 -1.61 18.89
C CYS A 30 -20.42 -2.55 20.07
N ARG A 31 -21.48 -2.86 20.82
CA ARG A 31 -21.47 -4.01 21.71
C ARG A 31 -21.51 -5.28 20.88
N CYS A 32 -20.68 -6.25 21.23
CA CYS A 32 -20.63 -7.53 20.56
C CYS A 32 -21.90 -8.36 20.88
N PRO A 33 -22.66 -8.83 19.88
CA PRO A 33 -23.84 -9.66 20.16
C PRO A 33 -23.49 -11.12 20.50
N ALA A 34 -22.24 -11.54 20.28
CA ALA A 34 -21.79 -12.91 20.53
C ALA A 34 -21.42 -13.18 22.01
N HIS A 35 -21.44 -12.16 22.88
CA HIS A 35 -21.28 -12.31 24.32
C HIS A 35 -22.10 -11.26 25.09
N ALA A 36 -22.19 -11.42 26.41
CA ALA A 36 -22.80 -10.42 27.27
C ALA A 36 -21.88 -9.19 27.39
N ASP A 37 -22.04 -8.23 26.48
CA ASP A 37 -21.14 -7.09 26.35
C ASP A 37 -21.69 -5.83 27.01
N SER A 38 -20.97 -5.32 28.02
CA SER A 38 -21.36 -4.09 28.74
C SER A 38 -20.72 -2.83 28.16
N ASP A 39 -19.53 -2.97 27.55
CA ASP A 39 -18.76 -1.89 26.94
C ASP A 39 -18.48 -2.21 25.46
N PRO A 40 -18.62 -1.28 24.50
CA PRO A 40 -18.45 -1.58 23.08
C PRO A 40 -17.10 -2.21 22.73
N SER A 41 -17.08 -3.52 22.50
CA SER A 41 -15.87 -4.29 22.18
C SER A 41 -15.78 -4.72 20.71
N LEU A 42 -16.83 -4.50 19.92
CA LEU A 42 -16.91 -4.92 18.52
C LEU A 42 -16.64 -3.77 17.55
N SER A 43 -15.55 -3.86 16.79
CA SER A 43 -15.31 -2.99 15.64
C SER A 43 -15.98 -3.56 14.38
N ILE A 44 -16.80 -2.74 13.71
CA ILE A 44 -17.43 -3.07 12.42
C ILE A 44 -17.06 -2.01 11.38
N ARG A 45 -16.70 -2.42 10.17
CA ARG A 45 -16.43 -1.50 9.05
C ARG A 45 -16.80 -2.13 7.71
N GLN A 46 -17.03 -1.29 6.70
CA GLN A 46 -17.28 -1.75 5.33
C GLN A 46 -15.97 -2.21 4.68
N GLY A 47 -15.89 -3.47 4.27
CA GLY A 47 -14.83 -3.99 3.41
C GLY A 47 -15.23 -3.99 1.93
N ASP A 48 -14.34 -4.52 1.07
CA ASP A 48 -14.56 -4.53 -0.39
C ASP A 48 -15.69 -5.48 -0.84
N ARG A 49 -15.88 -6.60 -0.14
CA ARG A 49 -16.88 -7.63 -0.48
C ARG A 49 -17.93 -7.88 0.61
N ALA A 50 -17.61 -7.53 1.85
CA ALA A 50 -18.44 -7.79 3.02
C ALA A 50 -18.04 -6.85 4.15
N ILE A 51 -18.85 -6.83 5.23
CA ILE A 51 -18.46 -6.17 6.47
C ILE A 51 -17.27 -6.90 7.11
N LEU A 52 -16.36 -6.13 7.71
CA LEU A 52 -15.24 -6.63 8.47
C LEU A 52 -15.53 -6.40 9.96
N VAL A 53 -15.40 -7.45 10.75
CA VAL A 53 -15.68 -7.45 12.19
C VAL A 53 -14.43 -7.84 12.98
N THR A 54 -14.26 -7.25 14.15
CA THR A 54 -13.22 -7.64 15.11
C THR A 54 -13.73 -7.37 16.51
N CYS A 55 -13.91 -8.42 17.32
CA CYS A 55 -14.23 -8.29 18.74
C CYS A 55 -12.92 -8.29 19.54
N PHE A 56 -12.66 -7.22 20.29
CA PHE A 56 -11.45 -7.10 21.11
C PHE A 56 -11.53 -7.91 22.41
N ALA A 57 -12.71 -8.45 22.75
CA ALA A 57 -12.89 -9.40 23.86
C ALA A 57 -12.60 -10.86 23.45
N GLY A 58 -12.32 -11.13 22.16
CA GLY A 58 -11.84 -12.44 21.69
C GLY A 58 -12.91 -13.37 21.11
N CYS A 59 -14.10 -12.89 20.78
CA CYS A 59 -15.12 -13.70 20.10
C CYS A 59 -14.68 -14.12 18.70
N ASP A 60 -15.09 -15.33 18.29
CA ASP A 60 -14.85 -15.82 16.94
C ASP A 60 -15.63 -15.01 15.90
N ARG A 61 -15.01 -14.80 14.74
CA ARG A 61 -15.59 -14.03 13.64
C ARG A 61 -16.91 -14.64 13.13
N GLU A 62 -16.98 -15.96 13.02
CA GLU A 62 -18.16 -16.64 12.48
C GLU A 62 -19.35 -16.51 13.42
N ASP A 63 -19.14 -16.60 14.73
CA ASP A 63 -20.18 -16.40 15.74
C ASP A 63 -20.68 -14.95 15.74
N ILE A 64 -19.77 -13.97 15.63
CA ILE A 64 -20.17 -12.56 15.49
C ILE A 64 -21.03 -12.35 14.24
N LEU A 65 -20.60 -12.84 13.07
CA LEU A 65 -21.36 -12.69 11.83
C LEU A 65 -22.70 -13.40 11.88
N ARG A 66 -22.77 -14.57 12.51
CA ARG A 66 -24.02 -15.31 12.72
C ARG A 66 -25.00 -14.51 13.55
N GLU A 67 -24.56 -13.96 14.68
CA GLU A 67 -25.44 -13.18 15.55
C GLU A 67 -25.83 -11.83 14.94
N LEU A 68 -24.92 -11.17 14.21
CA LEU A 68 -25.25 -9.98 13.42
C LEU A 68 -26.31 -10.27 12.36
N SER A 69 -26.29 -11.45 11.71
CA SER A 69 -27.27 -11.81 10.68
C SER A 69 -28.71 -11.95 11.22
N ARG A 70 -28.87 -12.18 12.53
CA ARG A 70 -30.17 -12.25 13.20
C ARG A 70 -30.78 -10.88 13.48
N ILE A 71 -29.95 -9.83 13.49
CA ILE A 71 -30.39 -8.46 13.71
C ILE A 71 -31.00 -7.93 12.43
N LYS A 72 -32.29 -7.62 12.47
CA LYS A 72 -33.01 -6.97 11.37
C LYS A 72 -33.23 -5.51 11.74
N PRO A 73 -32.51 -4.56 11.14
CA PRO A 73 -32.77 -3.14 11.37
C PRO A 73 -34.21 -2.82 10.93
N GLY A 74 -35.08 -2.53 11.89
CA GLY A 74 -36.49 -2.16 11.63
C GLY A 74 -36.66 -0.69 11.22
N THR A 75 -35.59 0.10 11.33
CA THR A 75 -35.58 1.54 11.11
C THR A 75 -34.39 1.90 10.22
N ARG A 76 -34.61 2.78 9.26
CA ARG A 76 -33.52 3.39 8.50
C ARG A 76 -32.88 4.49 9.35
N TYR A 77 -31.60 4.34 9.68
CA TYR A 77 -30.88 5.33 10.46
C TYR A 77 -30.32 6.43 9.55
N PRO A 78 -30.32 7.69 10.02
CA PRO A 78 -29.71 8.77 9.25
C PRO A 78 -28.22 8.53 9.10
N MET A 79 -27.68 8.83 7.91
CA MET A 79 -26.23 8.82 7.69
C MET A 79 -25.59 9.75 8.73
N PRO A 80 -24.62 9.28 9.53
CA PRO A 80 -23.94 10.15 10.48
C PRO A 80 -23.28 11.32 9.76
N THR A 81 -23.59 12.54 10.19
CA THR A 81 -22.97 13.76 9.67
C THR A 81 -21.49 13.78 10.05
N GLY A 82 -20.62 14.11 9.10
CA GLY A 82 -19.17 14.19 9.34
C GLY A 82 -18.43 12.84 9.27
N LEU A 83 -19.03 11.79 8.69
CA LEU A 83 -18.29 10.59 8.27
C LEU A 83 -17.29 10.95 7.18
N HIS A 84 -16.11 11.39 7.61
CA HIS A 84 -14.96 11.50 6.76
C HIS A 84 -14.19 10.18 6.87
N GLY A 85 -13.77 9.64 5.73
CA GLY A 85 -12.76 8.60 5.75
C GLY A 85 -11.53 9.07 6.53
N PRO A 86 -10.64 8.16 6.95
CA PRO A 86 -9.37 8.57 7.54
C PRO A 86 -8.77 9.64 6.61
N ARG A 87 -8.57 10.87 7.11
CA ARG A 87 -7.90 11.89 6.29
C ARG A 87 -6.55 11.30 5.95
N PRO A 88 -6.22 11.09 4.66
CA PRO A 88 -4.90 10.60 4.31
C PRO A 88 -3.91 11.57 4.95
N GLY A 89 -3.03 11.06 5.81
CA GLY A 89 -2.02 11.91 6.43
C GLY A 89 -1.23 12.60 5.31
N ASN A 90 -0.86 13.85 5.52
CA ASN A 90 -0.35 14.71 4.45
C ASN A 90 1.03 14.21 3.97
N PRO A 91 1.14 13.53 2.81
CA PRO A 91 2.41 12.99 2.34
C PRO A 91 3.35 14.12 1.90
N THR A 92 2.82 15.20 1.33
CA THR A 92 3.56 16.39 0.91
C THR A 92 4.27 17.03 2.08
N ARG A 93 3.60 17.19 3.21
CA ARG A 93 4.22 17.74 4.43
C ARG A 93 5.45 16.92 4.87
N LEU A 94 5.32 15.60 4.98
CA LEU A 94 6.45 14.76 5.40
C LEU A 94 7.55 14.72 4.34
N TRP A 95 7.19 14.80 3.07
CA TRP A 95 8.16 14.89 1.98
C TRP A 95 8.96 16.19 2.07
N ASP A 96 8.32 17.33 2.32
CA ASP A 96 8.96 18.64 2.42
C ASP A 96 9.81 18.79 3.68
N GLU A 97 9.42 18.18 4.79
CA GLU A 97 10.19 18.11 6.04
C GLU A 97 11.40 17.15 5.95
N ALA A 98 11.44 16.27 4.95
CA ALA A 98 12.51 15.29 4.79
C ALA A 98 13.77 15.86 4.14
N LEU A 99 14.90 15.27 4.54
CA LEU A 99 16.26 15.64 4.15
C LEU A 99 16.72 14.81 2.94
N ASP A 100 17.90 15.16 2.40
CA ASP A 100 18.63 14.25 1.52
C ASP A 100 18.90 12.93 2.28
N PHE A 101 18.81 11.81 1.58
CA PHE A 101 19.08 10.50 2.17
C PHE A 101 20.57 10.19 2.28
N ARG A 102 21.44 10.93 1.58
CA ARG A 102 22.90 10.77 1.65
C ARG A 102 23.42 11.08 3.04
N ALA A 103 24.44 10.34 3.47
CA ALA A 103 25.01 10.37 4.81
C ALA A 103 23.98 10.09 5.93
N THR A 104 22.91 9.34 5.64
CA THR A 104 21.89 8.93 6.63
C THR A 104 21.71 7.40 6.66
N LEU A 105 20.83 6.91 7.54
CA LEU A 105 20.40 5.51 7.52
C LEU A 105 19.75 5.12 6.19
N GLY A 106 19.16 6.07 5.47
CA GLY A 106 18.60 5.84 4.14
C GLY A 106 19.67 5.42 3.12
N GLN A 107 20.83 6.09 3.10
CA GLN A 107 21.96 5.66 2.26
C GLN A 107 22.44 4.27 2.65
N ARG A 108 22.65 4.02 3.95
CA ARG A 108 23.09 2.70 4.44
C ARG A 108 22.12 1.59 4.03
N TYR A 109 20.82 1.85 4.06
CA TYR A 109 19.81 0.91 3.60
C TYR A 109 19.98 0.57 2.10
N LEU A 110 20.18 1.58 1.25
CA LEU A 110 20.38 1.38 -0.19
C LEU A 110 21.68 0.62 -0.48
N GLU A 111 22.78 0.97 0.21
CA GLU A 111 24.09 0.31 0.06
C GLU A 111 24.00 -1.18 0.42
N ARG A 112 23.34 -1.52 1.53
CA ARG A 112 23.15 -2.92 1.94
C ARG A 112 22.29 -3.73 0.96
N ARG A 113 21.49 -3.06 0.13
CA ARG A 113 20.67 -3.67 -0.92
C ARG A 113 21.32 -3.54 -2.30
N HIS A 114 22.57 -3.05 -2.36
CA HIS A 114 23.33 -2.80 -3.59
C HIS A 114 22.60 -1.88 -4.59
N LEU A 115 21.77 -0.95 -4.11
CA LEU A 115 20.95 -0.05 -4.92
C LEU A 115 21.70 1.23 -5.35
N ASP A 116 22.95 1.08 -5.78
CA ASP A 116 23.77 2.14 -6.39
C ASP A 116 23.96 1.88 -7.91
N PRO A 117 23.90 2.90 -8.79
CA PRO A 117 23.71 4.33 -8.54
C PRO A 117 22.34 4.67 -7.94
N TYR A 118 22.33 5.48 -6.87
CA TYR A 118 21.10 5.79 -6.15
C TYR A 118 20.02 6.40 -7.06
N PRO A 119 18.78 5.90 -7.00
CA PRO A 119 17.73 6.41 -7.87
C PRO A 119 17.09 7.69 -7.31
N ASN A 120 16.41 8.44 -8.17
CA ASN A 120 15.71 9.66 -7.75
C ASN A 120 14.46 9.33 -6.92
N ASP A 121 13.77 10.39 -6.47
CA ASP A 121 12.51 10.28 -5.73
C ASP A 121 12.65 9.57 -4.38
N LEU A 122 13.81 9.79 -3.74
CA LEU A 122 14.12 9.36 -2.40
C LEU A 122 14.44 10.55 -1.49
N ARG A 123 13.97 10.49 -0.25
CA ARG A 123 14.34 11.40 0.84
C ARG A 123 14.46 10.63 2.16
N PHE A 124 15.05 11.23 3.19
CA PHE A 124 15.15 10.62 4.51
C PHE A 124 14.48 11.50 5.57
N HIS A 125 13.70 10.87 6.45
CA HIS A 125 13.03 11.57 7.54
C HIS A 125 13.47 10.96 8.89
N PRO A 126 14.24 11.68 9.74
CA PRO A 126 14.83 11.11 10.97
C PRO A 126 13.80 10.78 12.05
N ARG A 127 12.65 11.45 12.04
CA ARG A 127 11.56 11.27 13.02
C ARG A 127 10.19 11.08 12.35
N CYS A 128 10.09 10.11 11.44
CA CYS A 128 8.88 9.88 10.65
C CYS A 128 7.76 9.25 11.51
N PRO A 129 6.52 9.76 11.48
CA PRO A 129 5.43 9.22 12.29
C PRO A 129 5.00 7.84 11.79
N LEU A 130 4.73 6.91 12.71
CA LEU A 130 4.19 5.57 12.49
C LEU A 130 2.99 5.35 13.42
N GLY A 131 1.84 5.02 12.83
CA GLY A 131 0.60 4.78 13.57
C GLY A 131 -0.21 6.05 13.91
N PRO A 132 -1.49 5.89 14.29
CA PRO A 132 -2.39 7.00 14.60
C PRO A 132 -2.08 7.64 15.96
N LYS A 133 -2.57 8.86 16.18
CA LYS A 133 -2.57 9.46 17.52
C LYS A 133 -3.53 8.70 18.45
N PRO A 134 -3.27 8.63 19.77
CA PRO A 134 -2.10 9.17 20.47
C PRO A 134 -0.88 8.23 20.50
N THR A 135 -1.00 7.02 19.93
CA THR A 135 0.05 5.98 19.97
C THR A 135 1.12 6.14 18.88
N THR A 136 1.20 7.31 18.24
CA THR A 136 2.15 7.58 17.16
C THR A 136 3.58 7.44 17.66
N ARG A 137 4.34 6.54 17.04
CA ARG A 137 5.79 6.41 17.21
C ARG A 137 6.49 7.28 16.18
N PHE A 138 7.67 7.80 16.51
CA PHE A 138 8.49 8.57 15.58
C PHE A 138 9.82 7.84 15.37
N LEU A 139 10.07 7.41 14.13
CA LEU A 139 11.17 6.50 13.77
C LEU A 139 11.88 7.02 12.51
N PRO A 140 13.18 6.77 12.33
CA PRO A 140 13.87 7.11 11.09
C PRO A 140 13.31 6.29 9.92
N ALA A 141 13.10 6.95 8.77
CA ALA A 141 12.57 6.29 7.59
C ALA A 141 13.17 6.83 6.30
N LEU A 142 13.46 5.93 5.36
CA LEU A 142 13.61 6.28 3.96
C LEU A 142 12.22 6.50 3.35
N LEU A 143 12.03 7.63 2.69
CA LEU A 143 10.81 8.00 1.99
C LEU A 143 10.97 7.74 0.50
N VAL A 144 10.08 6.95 -0.06
CA VAL A 144 9.99 6.66 -1.50
C VAL A 144 8.76 7.40 -2.03
N ALA A 145 8.96 8.33 -2.97
CA ALA A 145 7.85 9.09 -3.55
C ALA A 145 7.00 8.24 -4.48
N VAL A 146 5.68 8.41 -4.39
CA VAL A 146 4.70 7.86 -5.32
C VAL A 146 4.06 9.04 -6.06
N ARG A 147 4.18 9.05 -7.38
CA ARG A 147 3.78 10.18 -8.21
C ARG A 147 2.85 9.79 -9.34
N GLU A 148 1.90 10.68 -9.62
CA GLU A 148 1.14 10.70 -10.85
C GLU A 148 1.62 11.89 -11.71
N GLY A 149 2.43 11.59 -12.72
CA GLY A 149 3.22 12.63 -13.39
C GLY A 149 4.17 13.29 -12.40
N ARG A 150 4.03 14.60 -12.17
CA ARG A 150 4.86 15.35 -11.20
C ARG A 150 4.24 15.42 -9.80
N ALA A 151 2.94 15.16 -9.68
CA ALA A 151 2.22 15.31 -8.43
C ALA A 151 2.56 14.18 -7.46
N LEU A 152 3.00 14.52 -6.25
CA LEU A 152 3.19 13.55 -5.17
C LEU A 152 1.82 13.16 -4.60
N THR A 153 1.42 11.89 -4.76
CA THR A 153 0.11 11.39 -4.31
C THR A 153 0.22 10.59 -3.02
N ALA A 154 1.37 9.95 -2.80
CA ALA A 154 1.69 9.20 -1.60
C ALA A 154 3.21 9.10 -1.39
N ILE A 155 3.59 8.61 -0.22
CA ILE A 155 4.96 8.19 0.10
C ILE A 155 4.92 6.79 0.72
N GLN A 156 5.83 5.91 0.30
CA GLN A 156 6.13 4.73 1.09
C GLN A 156 7.23 5.07 2.07
N ARG A 157 6.98 4.78 3.35
CA ARG A 157 7.95 4.95 4.43
C ARG A 157 8.56 3.60 4.74
N ILE A 158 9.86 3.47 4.51
CA ILE A 158 10.66 2.31 4.87
C ILE A 158 11.33 2.64 6.19
N PHE A 159 10.81 2.12 7.29
CA PHE A 159 11.30 2.40 8.64
C PHE A 159 12.54 1.59 8.94
N LEU A 160 13.58 2.26 9.45
CA LEU A 160 14.91 1.69 9.58
C LEU A 160 15.32 1.51 11.04
N THR A 161 16.09 0.45 11.29
CA THR A 161 16.85 0.28 12.54
C THR A 161 18.11 1.16 12.55
N PRO A 162 18.81 1.29 13.69
CA PRO A 162 20.10 1.98 13.76
C PRO A 162 21.20 1.41 12.85
N ASP A 163 21.12 0.11 12.49
CA ASP A 163 22.07 -0.53 11.57
C ASP A 163 21.65 -0.41 10.09
N GLY A 164 20.53 0.27 9.80
CA GLY A 164 20.05 0.52 8.44
C GLY A 164 19.29 -0.66 7.82
N THR A 165 18.76 -1.59 8.62
CA THR A 165 17.86 -2.65 8.14
C THR A 165 16.40 -2.18 8.19
N CYS A 166 15.58 -2.72 7.30
CA CYS A 166 14.15 -2.39 7.24
C CYS A 166 13.36 -3.16 8.30
N THR A 167 12.58 -2.44 9.10
CA THR A 167 11.64 -3.02 10.08
C THR A 167 10.22 -3.16 9.51
N SER A 168 9.78 -2.18 8.72
CA SER A 168 8.44 -2.17 8.13
C SER A 168 8.37 -1.16 6.99
N LYS A 169 7.49 -1.44 6.03
CA LYS A 169 7.18 -0.53 4.91
C LYS A 169 5.72 -0.12 5.00
N VAL A 170 5.43 1.17 5.09
CA VAL A 170 4.06 1.66 5.27
C VAL A 170 3.77 2.85 4.35
N MET A 171 2.71 2.74 3.56
CA MET A 171 2.22 3.81 2.71
C MET A 171 1.60 4.94 3.55
N LEU A 172 1.76 6.18 3.11
CA LEU A 172 1.03 7.35 3.58
C LEU A 172 0.50 8.14 2.38
N GLY A 173 -0.77 8.50 2.40
CA GLY A 173 -1.43 9.13 1.26
C GLY A 173 -2.24 8.12 0.44
N MET A 174 -2.78 8.59 -0.68
CA MET A 174 -3.60 7.79 -1.58
C MET A 174 -2.83 7.64 -2.89
N PRO A 175 -2.20 6.47 -3.13
CA PRO A 175 -1.28 6.35 -4.26
C PRO A 175 -2.02 6.39 -5.60
N GLY A 176 -3.33 6.07 -5.66
CA GLY A 176 -4.15 6.23 -6.86
C GLY A 176 -3.57 5.47 -8.06
N GLN A 177 -3.33 6.17 -9.17
CA GLN A 177 -2.62 5.65 -10.35
C GLN A 177 -1.10 5.94 -10.31
N GLY A 178 -0.59 6.47 -9.20
CA GLY A 178 0.79 6.88 -9.05
C GLY A 178 1.76 5.72 -8.83
N ALA A 179 2.99 5.89 -9.29
CA ALA A 179 4.08 4.92 -9.15
C ALA A 179 5.28 5.60 -8.49
N TRP A 180 6.19 4.83 -7.90
CA TRP A 180 7.55 5.32 -7.83
C TRP A 180 8.16 5.21 -9.23
N GLN A 181 8.66 6.33 -9.77
CA GLN A 181 9.11 6.39 -11.15
C GLN A 181 10.63 6.30 -11.29
N GLY A 182 11.39 6.94 -10.38
CA GLY A 182 12.87 6.96 -10.39
C GLY A 182 13.51 7.71 -11.58
N ALA A 183 12.88 7.65 -12.75
CA ALA A 183 13.19 8.37 -13.97
C ALA A 183 11.93 8.44 -14.88
N GLY A 184 11.96 9.35 -15.87
CA GLY A 184 10.90 9.44 -16.87
C GLY A 184 10.87 8.22 -17.79
N ALA A 185 9.67 7.86 -18.27
CA ALA A 185 9.51 6.75 -19.22
C ALA A 185 9.92 7.16 -20.64
N GLY A 186 10.76 6.33 -21.27
CA GLY A 186 11.07 6.38 -22.69
C GLY A 186 10.12 5.53 -23.53
N GLN A 187 10.61 4.98 -24.65
CA GLN A 187 9.85 4.05 -25.49
C GLN A 187 9.69 2.66 -24.85
N THR A 188 10.66 2.25 -24.03
CA THR A 188 10.63 1.02 -23.23
C THR A 188 10.49 1.39 -21.76
N LEU A 189 9.56 0.72 -21.06
CA LEU A 189 9.33 0.86 -19.63
C LEU A 189 9.17 -0.53 -19.00
N ALA A 190 9.75 -0.73 -17.82
CA ALA A 190 9.46 -1.88 -16.98
C ALA A 190 8.54 -1.50 -15.81
N LEU A 191 7.75 -2.45 -15.30
CA LEU A 191 6.98 -2.33 -14.07
C LEU A 191 7.39 -3.44 -13.11
N ALA A 192 7.65 -3.09 -11.85
CA ALA A 192 7.80 -4.02 -10.76
C ALA A 192 6.82 -3.71 -9.62
N GLU A 193 6.68 -4.64 -8.68
CA GLU A 193 5.78 -4.50 -7.54
C GLU A 193 6.39 -3.61 -6.45
N GLY A 194 7.64 -3.88 -6.09
CA GLY A 194 8.39 -3.20 -5.04
C GLY A 194 9.35 -2.14 -5.57
N PHE A 195 9.63 -1.13 -4.74
CA PHE A 195 10.64 -0.11 -5.03
C PHE A 195 12.02 -0.76 -5.25
N GLU A 196 12.42 -1.68 -4.37
CA GLU A 196 13.73 -2.31 -4.44
C GLU A 196 13.86 -3.19 -5.69
N THR A 197 12.84 -3.97 -6.02
CA THR A 197 12.78 -4.77 -7.26
C THR A 197 12.88 -3.89 -8.50
N ALA A 198 12.18 -2.75 -8.55
CA ALA A 198 12.26 -1.83 -9.66
C ALA A 198 13.66 -1.20 -9.80
N ALA A 199 14.25 -0.76 -8.68
CA ALA A 199 15.59 -0.22 -8.66
C ALA A 199 16.64 -1.26 -9.10
N ALA A 200 16.53 -2.50 -8.62
CA ALA A 200 17.41 -3.60 -8.99
C ALA A 200 17.28 -3.96 -10.48
N TYR A 201 16.05 -4.04 -11.00
CA TYR A 201 15.81 -4.27 -12.43
C TYR A 201 16.53 -3.24 -13.29
N ARG A 202 16.46 -1.95 -12.91
CA ARG A 202 17.13 -0.86 -13.62
C ARG A 202 18.65 -1.02 -13.59
N ILE A 203 19.23 -1.39 -12.46
CA ILE A 203 20.68 -1.59 -12.31
C ILE A 203 21.16 -2.73 -13.21
N LEU A 204 20.47 -3.87 -13.18
CA LEU A 204 20.86 -5.07 -13.91
C LEU A 204 20.62 -4.97 -15.42
N ASN A 205 19.54 -4.30 -15.85
CA ASN A 205 19.11 -4.31 -17.25
C ASN A 205 19.29 -2.96 -17.96
N GLY A 206 19.63 -1.88 -17.25
CA GLY A 206 19.73 -0.54 -17.83
C GLY A 206 18.39 0.06 -18.32
N ILE A 207 17.26 -0.56 -17.97
CA ILE A 207 15.92 -0.15 -18.40
C ILE A 207 15.22 0.60 -17.25
N THR A 208 14.55 1.71 -17.58
CA THR A 208 13.74 2.43 -16.59
C THR A 208 12.62 1.51 -16.10
N CYS A 209 12.54 1.32 -14.78
CA CYS A 209 11.53 0.49 -14.15
C CYS A 209 10.78 1.30 -13.10
N TRP A 210 9.45 1.34 -13.22
CA TRP A 210 8.58 1.95 -12.22
C TRP A 210 8.13 0.90 -11.21
N SER A 211 7.94 1.31 -9.96
CA SER A 211 7.31 0.48 -8.95
C SER A 211 5.85 0.88 -8.78
N THR A 212 4.99 -0.13 -8.91
CA THR A 212 3.54 -0.01 -8.69
C THR A 212 3.18 -0.03 -7.21
N MET A 213 4.16 -0.18 -6.30
CA MET A 213 3.98 -0.20 -4.85
C MET A 213 3.01 -1.31 -4.38
N GLY A 214 3.09 -2.48 -5.01
CA GLY A 214 2.45 -3.74 -4.65
C GLY A 214 1.68 -4.42 -5.79
N ALA A 215 1.67 -5.76 -5.81
CA ALA A 215 1.02 -6.62 -6.81
C ALA A 215 -0.40 -6.20 -7.21
N ARG A 216 -1.22 -5.83 -6.22
CA ARG A 216 -2.63 -5.47 -6.46
C ARG A 216 -2.82 -4.17 -7.25
N ARG A 217 -1.76 -3.37 -7.36
CA ARG A 217 -1.73 -2.12 -8.12
C ARG A 217 -1.06 -2.28 -9.48
N PHE A 218 -0.58 -3.48 -9.81
CA PHE A 218 0.24 -3.72 -11.00
C PHE A 218 -0.48 -3.35 -12.30
N ASN A 219 -1.82 -3.43 -12.31
CA ASN A 219 -2.70 -3.07 -13.43
C ASN A 219 -3.37 -1.67 -13.30
N GLN A 220 -2.93 -0.81 -12.37
CA GLN A 220 -3.59 0.48 -12.08
C GLN A 220 -2.80 1.70 -12.54
N MET A 221 -1.70 1.50 -13.26
CA MET A 221 -0.79 2.57 -13.66
C MET A 221 -1.26 3.24 -14.95
N ARG A 222 -1.00 4.54 -15.07
CA ARG A 222 -1.18 5.24 -16.34
C ARG A 222 0.08 5.11 -17.19
N ILE A 223 0.09 4.11 -18.08
CA ILE A 223 1.21 3.86 -19.00
C ILE A 223 1.27 4.98 -20.05
N PRO A 224 2.36 5.77 -20.09
CA PRO A 224 2.48 6.90 -21.02
C PRO A 224 2.32 6.45 -22.48
N PRO A 225 1.68 7.27 -23.34
CA PRO A 225 1.38 6.88 -24.73
C PRO A 225 2.64 6.63 -25.58
N GLN A 226 3.77 7.26 -25.23
CA GLN A 226 5.03 7.04 -25.94
C GLN A 226 5.68 5.67 -25.66
N VAL A 227 5.24 4.95 -24.62
CA VAL A 227 5.72 3.60 -24.34
C VAL A 227 5.13 2.65 -25.39
N CYS A 228 6.00 2.01 -26.15
CA CYS A 228 5.68 0.98 -27.13
C CYS A 228 6.15 -0.42 -26.70
N ARG A 229 6.97 -0.53 -25.65
CA ARG A 229 7.37 -1.79 -25.05
C ARG A 229 7.26 -1.74 -23.52
N LEU A 230 6.45 -2.62 -22.94
CA LEU A 230 6.22 -2.73 -21.50
C LEU A 230 6.72 -4.09 -20.99
N LEU A 231 7.67 -4.07 -20.06
CA LEU A 231 8.23 -5.26 -19.43
C LEU A 231 7.60 -5.43 -18.04
N LEU A 232 7.03 -6.60 -17.77
CA LEU A 232 6.39 -6.92 -16.50
C LEU A 232 7.39 -7.68 -15.61
N ALA A 233 8.18 -6.93 -14.85
CA ALA A 233 9.15 -7.43 -13.88
C ALA A 233 8.48 -7.85 -12.57
N HIS A 234 7.53 -8.77 -12.68
CA HIS A 234 6.79 -9.33 -11.55
C HIS A 234 7.63 -10.29 -10.72
N ASP A 235 7.24 -10.50 -9.46
CA ASP A 235 7.91 -11.46 -8.59
C ASP A 235 7.56 -12.90 -9.04
N ASN A 236 8.45 -13.86 -8.76
CA ASN A 236 8.36 -15.27 -9.17
C ASN A 236 7.38 -16.09 -8.31
N ASP A 237 6.34 -15.46 -7.77
CA ASP A 237 5.29 -16.10 -6.99
C ASP A 237 3.92 -16.11 -7.70
N ALA A 238 2.94 -16.72 -7.07
CA ALA A 238 1.60 -16.85 -7.63
C ALA A 238 0.80 -15.53 -7.62
N GLU A 239 1.11 -14.57 -6.74
CA GLU A 239 0.46 -13.25 -6.75
C GLU A 239 1.04 -12.40 -7.88
N GLY A 240 2.37 -12.37 -8.02
CA GLY A 240 3.08 -11.64 -9.07
C GLY A 240 2.71 -12.09 -10.48
N ARG A 241 2.66 -13.42 -10.73
CA ARG A 241 2.20 -13.94 -12.04
C ARG A 241 0.78 -13.51 -12.39
N ARG A 242 -0.16 -13.63 -11.44
CA ARG A 242 -1.55 -13.18 -11.66
C ARG A 242 -1.65 -11.68 -11.88
N ALA A 243 -0.84 -10.90 -11.15
CA ALA A 243 -0.78 -9.45 -11.31
C ALA A 243 -0.25 -9.07 -12.71
N ALA A 244 0.76 -9.78 -13.21
CA ALA A 244 1.30 -9.60 -14.56
C ALA A 244 0.28 -9.96 -15.65
N ASP A 245 -0.41 -11.09 -15.53
CA ASP A 245 -1.46 -11.49 -16.48
C ASP A 245 -2.56 -10.43 -16.57
N LEU A 246 -3.03 -9.95 -15.41
CA LEU A 246 -4.06 -8.91 -15.34
C LEU A 246 -3.57 -7.58 -15.90
N ALA A 247 -2.31 -7.21 -15.66
CA ALA A 247 -1.71 -5.99 -16.22
C ALA A 247 -1.56 -6.09 -17.75
N ALA A 248 -1.13 -7.23 -18.28
CA ALA A 248 -1.02 -7.48 -19.71
C ALA A 248 -2.38 -7.34 -20.41
N GLU A 249 -3.46 -7.85 -19.80
CA GLU A 249 -4.82 -7.65 -20.28
C GLU A 249 -5.22 -6.17 -20.20
N THR A 250 -5.03 -5.54 -19.04
CA THR A 250 -5.51 -4.18 -18.76
C THR A 250 -4.84 -3.12 -19.65
N TYR A 251 -3.55 -3.27 -19.93
CA TYR A 251 -2.78 -2.28 -20.69
C TYR A 251 -2.78 -2.53 -22.20
N ARG A 252 -3.39 -3.62 -22.68
CA ARG A 252 -3.38 -3.97 -24.10
C ARG A 252 -3.91 -2.82 -24.95
N ARG A 253 -3.08 -2.34 -25.88
CA ARG A 253 -3.46 -1.33 -26.87
C ARG A 253 -2.62 -1.48 -28.14
N PRO A 254 -3.10 -1.00 -29.31
CA PRO A 254 -2.31 -0.99 -30.53
C PRO A 254 -0.96 -0.28 -30.34
N GLY A 255 0.12 -0.87 -30.87
CA GLY A 255 1.47 -0.32 -30.79
C GLY A 255 2.19 -0.50 -29.45
N LEU A 256 1.59 -1.20 -28.47
CA LEU A 256 2.24 -1.57 -27.22
C LEU A 256 2.49 -3.09 -27.18
N VAL A 257 3.76 -3.48 -27.18
CA VAL A 257 4.21 -4.85 -26.91
C VAL A 257 4.36 -5.00 -25.39
N ILE A 258 3.74 -6.03 -24.82
CA ILE A 258 3.81 -6.32 -23.38
C ILE A 258 4.42 -7.70 -23.20
N GLU A 259 5.48 -7.81 -22.41
CA GLU A 259 6.22 -9.05 -22.21
C GLU A 259 6.46 -9.29 -20.71
N PRO A 260 6.32 -10.55 -20.22
CA PRO A 260 6.79 -10.90 -18.89
C PRO A 260 8.32 -10.81 -18.84
N ALA A 261 8.84 -10.27 -17.73
CA ALA A 261 10.26 -10.17 -17.46
C ALA A 261 10.59 -10.54 -16.00
N PRO A 262 10.18 -11.73 -15.51
CA PRO A 262 10.55 -12.17 -14.16
C PRO A 262 12.05 -12.40 -14.03
N PRO A 263 12.59 -12.42 -12.79
CA PRO A 263 13.98 -12.81 -12.58
C PRO A 263 14.19 -14.30 -12.96
N PRO A 264 15.45 -14.73 -13.19
CA PRO A 264 15.78 -16.12 -13.46
C PRO A 264 15.27 -17.08 -12.37
N ALA A 265 15.11 -18.35 -12.75
CA ALA A 265 14.74 -19.40 -11.80
C ALA A 265 15.72 -19.45 -10.62
N GLY A 266 15.19 -19.61 -9.41
CA GLY A 266 15.97 -19.59 -8.17
C GLY A 266 15.92 -18.27 -7.41
N PHE A 267 15.43 -17.18 -8.03
CA PHE A 267 15.25 -15.89 -7.38
C PHE A 267 13.77 -15.52 -7.31
N ASN A 268 13.31 -15.05 -6.16
CA ASN A 268 11.92 -14.62 -5.99
C ASN A 268 11.68 -13.26 -6.66
N ASP A 269 12.59 -12.31 -6.48
CA ASP A 269 12.50 -10.99 -7.08
C ASP A 269 13.86 -10.54 -7.65
N TRP A 270 13.86 -9.48 -8.47
CA TRP A 270 15.07 -8.91 -9.05
C TRP A 270 16.04 -8.35 -8.00
N CYS A 271 15.55 -7.99 -6.81
CA CYS A 271 16.42 -7.52 -5.74
C CYS A 271 17.23 -8.66 -5.12
N ASN A 272 16.65 -9.87 -4.99
CA ASN A 272 17.39 -11.06 -4.55
C ASN A 272 18.49 -11.44 -5.53
N LEU A 273 18.24 -11.32 -6.84
CA LEU A 273 19.28 -11.54 -7.85
C LEU A 273 20.42 -10.53 -7.69
N LEU A 274 20.12 -9.24 -7.59
CA LEU A 274 21.14 -8.21 -7.43
C LEU A 274 21.98 -8.44 -6.17
N GLU A 275 21.36 -8.81 -5.05
CA GLU A 275 22.07 -9.13 -3.82
C GLU A 275 22.98 -10.34 -3.96
N ALA A 276 22.56 -11.37 -4.72
CA ALA A 276 23.38 -12.55 -4.96
C ALA A 276 24.56 -12.30 -5.91
N GLU A 277 24.46 -11.34 -6.83
CA GLU A 277 25.57 -10.96 -7.72
C GLU A 277 26.62 -10.08 -7.02
N ASN A 278 26.29 -9.48 -5.88
CA ASN A 278 27.14 -8.51 -5.17
C ASN A 278 27.51 -8.90 -3.72
N GLY A 279 27.06 -10.07 -3.26
CA GLY A 279 27.35 -10.63 -1.93
C GLY A 279 28.35 -11.77 -1.97
#